data_AF-A0A177U7S6-F1
#
_entry.id   AF-A0A177U7S6-F1
#
_cell.length_a   1.000
_cell.length_b   1.000
_cell.length_c   1.000
_cell.angle_alpha   90.00
_cell.angle_beta   90.00
_cell.angle_gamma   90.00
#
_symmetry.space_group_name_H-M   'P 1'
#
loop_
_entity.id
_entity.type
_entity.pdbx_description
1 polymer ?
#
loop_
_entity_poly.entity_id
_entity_poly.type
_entity_poly.pdbx_seq_one_letter_code
_entity_poly.pdbx_strand_id
1 'polypeptide(L)'
;MSAASNAPVLQSQQPPWTEIKPASTADKESFAYTSCLSRWPTILTGVIDSLVHASAALAYARNAQLAQERIDEAKALIESISKLKHDLARDRPLEPIVHSSTASSDGLDCRHYNAVVEAEHPTWFRASWLFAECHLYATLRAIFANSIHWQNFDPFALQKLQTLKSSGKAIRTLANTVNNIITAAASSKDIESVTNSAEGQKALFLEMATMSLWGNATDLSLLTSLSYADIQALQASSAEQQQAKARFILSNDLERVWDDVFAPLPTFSSVEERKEKGVRVDVVLDNSGFELYTDLLFADWLLSTGKVREVVFHPKNMPWFVSDVNPSDFRHIITALLSPEDFFLGEDGTAATKSSSGAVVETPEGIDPAYFADARGRPCSPSASYIIDSTSVTPPSVSDIAPAPPSSSGDDEMEALKSTAARWVEHLDSGRFRLSMPLDAELGRRAGAGDFWTEPMGYSEMEKYAPDLLADLQESALVIFKGDLNYRKLTSDLNWPSTTPFNTALGPLAGQANILALRTCKADVCVGLGEGVEEKVKAEDGKWRVNGKWAVVQLSLRT
;
A
#
# COMPACT_ATOMS: atom_id res chain seq x y z
N MET A 1 -10.10 33.23 3.04
CA MET A 1 -11.40 33.48 2.37
C MET A 1 -11.67 32.37 1.35
N SER A 2 -12.85 31.75 1.39
CA SER A 2 -13.64 31.37 0.21
C SER A 2 -13.01 30.65 -1.00
N ALA A 3 -11.98 29.78 -0.84
CA ALA A 3 -11.55 28.89 -1.93
C ALA A 3 -12.37 27.60 -2.00
N ALA A 4 -12.68 26.98 -0.85
CA ALA A 4 -13.30 25.66 -0.79
C ALA A 4 -14.76 25.61 -1.30
N SER A 5 -15.50 26.72 -1.28
CA SER A 5 -16.95 26.73 -1.59
C SER A 5 -17.30 26.52 -3.07
N ASN A 6 -16.32 26.66 -3.97
CA ASN A 6 -16.55 26.61 -5.42
C ASN A 6 -15.90 25.39 -6.09
N ALA A 7 -15.24 24.50 -5.33
CA ALA A 7 -14.73 23.25 -5.87
C ALA A 7 -15.90 22.34 -6.33
N PRO A 8 -15.79 21.67 -7.49
CA PRO A 8 -16.82 20.73 -7.93
C PRO A 8 -16.93 19.58 -6.92
N VAL A 9 -18.17 19.14 -6.65
CA VAL A 9 -18.44 18.01 -5.76
C VAL A 9 -18.95 16.82 -6.59
N LEU A 10 -18.80 15.60 -6.09
CA LEU A 10 -19.40 14.42 -6.71
C LEU A 10 -20.91 14.43 -6.46
N GLN A 11 -21.70 14.19 -7.51
CA GLN A 11 -23.17 14.25 -7.46
C GLN A 11 -23.85 12.94 -7.88
N SER A 12 -23.08 11.97 -8.40
CA SER A 12 -23.57 10.65 -8.79
C SER A 12 -22.49 9.59 -8.63
N GLN A 13 -22.92 8.35 -8.37
CA GLN A 13 -22.07 7.16 -8.39
C GLN A 13 -21.76 6.67 -9.82
N GLN A 14 -22.49 7.15 -10.83
CA GLN A 14 -22.27 6.85 -12.24
C GLN A 14 -21.29 7.88 -12.84
N PRO A 15 -20.13 7.46 -13.39
CA PRO A 15 -19.26 8.38 -14.09
C PRO A 15 -19.96 8.94 -15.36
N PRO A 16 -19.89 10.26 -15.62
CA PRO A 16 -20.73 10.92 -16.62
C PRO A 16 -20.32 10.66 -18.08
N TRP A 17 -19.17 10.02 -18.31
CA TRP A 17 -18.58 9.81 -19.63
C TRP A 17 -18.98 8.48 -20.31
N THR A 18 -19.77 7.63 -19.65
CA THR A 18 -20.17 6.31 -20.15
C THR A 18 -21.54 5.88 -19.63
N GLU A 19 -22.28 5.13 -20.45
CA GLU A 19 -23.58 4.52 -20.09
C GLU A 19 -23.43 3.16 -19.38
N ILE A 20 -22.22 2.60 -19.30
CA ILE A 20 -21.97 1.32 -18.63
C ILE A 20 -22.07 1.54 -17.12
N LYS A 21 -22.89 0.73 -16.47
CA LYS A 21 -23.21 0.88 -15.04
C LYS A 21 -22.09 0.35 -14.14
N PRO A 22 -21.83 0.98 -12.99
CA PRO A 22 -21.03 0.43 -11.91
C PRO A 22 -21.46 -0.98 -11.48
N ALA A 23 -20.49 -1.78 -11.02
CA ALA A 23 -20.76 -2.94 -10.18
C ALA A 23 -21.62 -2.48 -8.99
N SER A 24 -22.63 -3.26 -8.63
CA SER A 24 -23.60 -2.88 -7.61
C SER A 24 -23.69 -3.94 -6.52
N THR A 25 -23.80 -3.49 -5.28
CA THR A 25 -24.06 -4.36 -4.13
C THR A 25 -25.45 -5.00 -4.15
N ALA A 26 -26.30 -4.66 -5.13
CA ALA A 26 -27.62 -5.28 -5.35
C ALA A 26 -27.55 -6.62 -6.09
N ASP A 27 -26.50 -6.87 -6.89
CA ASP A 27 -26.42 -8.05 -7.75
C ASP A 27 -25.99 -9.29 -6.96
N LYS A 28 -26.94 -10.18 -6.68
CA LYS A 28 -26.73 -11.36 -5.82
C LYS A 28 -25.71 -12.37 -6.34
N GLU A 29 -25.45 -12.38 -7.64
CA GLU A 29 -24.44 -13.26 -8.26
C GLU A 29 -23.04 -12.65 -8.25
N SER A 30 -22.92 -11.35 -7.93
CA SER A 30 -21.65 -10.61 -7.89
C SER A 30 -20.85 -10.84 -6.60
N PHE A 31 -19.56 -10.60 -6.69
CA PHE A 31 -18.69 -10.51 -5.52
C PHE A 31 -18.87 -9.19 -4.75
N ALA A 32 -19.42 -8.14 -5.37
CA ALA A 32 -19.90 -6.94 -4.68
C ALA A 32 -20.95 -7.27 -3.60
N TYR A 33 -22.01 -8.02 -3.94
CA TYR A 33 -23.03 -8.47 -2.98
C TYR A 33 -22.44 -9.40 -1.92
N THR A 34 -21.54 -10.31 -2.30
CA THR A 34 -20.82 -11.18 -1.34
C THR A 34 -20.00 -10.35 -0.35
N SER A 35 -19.34 -9.29 -0.82
CA SER A 35 -18.54 -8.37 -0.01
C SER A 35 -19.41 -7.59 0.98
N CYS A 36 -20.53 -7.04 0.52
CA CYS A 36 -21.51 -6.36 1.37
C CYS A 36 -22.13 -7.30 2.41
N LEU A 37 -22.55 -8.50 2.01
CA LEU A 37 -23.25 -9.44 2.88
C LEU A 37 -22.36 -10.03 3.99
N SER A 38 -21.07 -10.25 3.71
CA SER A 38 -20.20 -11.05 4.60
C SER A 38 -18.85 -10.39 4.94
N ARG A 39 -18.15 -9.79 3.97
CA ARG A 39 -16.81 -9.25 4.18
C ARG A 39 -16.85 -7.97 5.02
N TRP A 40 -17.73 -7.02 4.70
CA TRP A 40 -17.84 -5.77 5.47
C TRP A 40 -18.26 -5.98 6.93
N PRO A 41 -19.28 -6.82 7.25
CA PRO A 41 -19.57 -7.19 8.64
C PRO A 41 -18.39 -7.84 9.37
N THR A 42 -17.58 -8.63 8.67
CA THR A 42 -16.37 -9.27 9.24
C THR A 42 -15.29 -8.24 9.54
N ILE A 43 -15.02 -7.32 8.61
CA ILE A 43 -14.07 -6.20 8.79
C ILE A 43 -14.48 -5.33 9.98
N LEU A 44 -15.77 -4.92 10.06
CA LEU A 44 -16.28 -4.16 11.21
C LEU A 44 -16.17 -4.92 12.53
N THR A 45 -16.24 -6.26 12.51
CA THR A 45 -15.98 -7.08 13.71
C THR A 45 -14.51 -7.02 14.10
N GLY A 46 -13.60 -7.16 13.14
CA GLY A 46 -12.15 -7.02 13.38
C GLY A 46 -11.77 -5.64 13.94
N VAL A 47 -12.40 -4.56 13.48
CA VAL A 47 -12.20 -3.21 14.05
C VAL A 47 -12.67 -3.13 15.51
N ILE A 48 -13.83 -3.70 15.83
CA ILE A 48 -14.33 -3.80 17.21
C ILE A 48 -13.37 -4.62 18.07
N ASP A 49 -12.91 -5.77 17.57
CA ASP A 49 -11.98 -6.64 18.28
C ASP A 49 -10.65 -5.92 18.54
N SER A 50 -10.07 -5.22 17.55
CA SER A 50 -8.88 -4.38 17.73
C SER A 50 -9.06 -3.33 18.83
N LEU A 51 -10.21 -2.63 18.85
CA LEU A 51 -10.53 -1.66 19.91
C LEU A 51 -10.66 -2.32 21.30
N VAL A 52 -11.29 -3.50 21.38
CA VAL A 52 -11.42 -4.26 22.64
C VAL A 52 -10.04 -4.68 23.16
N HIS A 53 -9.15 -5.18 22.29
CA HIS A 53 -7.79 -5.57 22.69
C HIS A 53 -6.95 -4.36 23.14
N ALA A 54 -6.97 -3.24 22.41
CA ALA A 54 -6.28 -2.02 22.80
C ALA A 54 -6.82 -1.44 24.12
N SER A 55 -8.14 -1.51 24.34
CA SER A 55 -8.80 -1.11 25.59
C SER A 55 -8.42 -2.01 26.77
N ALA A 56 -8.29 -3.32 26.54
CA ALA A 56 -7.83 -4.26 27.56
C ALA A 56 -6.36 -4.01 27.96
N ALA A 57 -5.51 -3.64 27.00
CA ALA A 57 -4.12 -3.27 27.27
C ALA A 57 -4.01 -1.99 28.13
N LEU A 58 -4.89 -1.01 27.94
CA LEU A 58 -4.95 0.22 28.74
C LEU A 58 -5.20 -0.03 30.24
N ALA A 59 -5.83 -1.16 30.63
CA ALA A 59 -6.06 -1.50 32.03
C ALA A 59 -4.76 -1.68 32.84
N TYR A 60 -3.61 -1.84 32.17
CA TYR A 60 -2.28 -1.96 32.79
C TYR A 60 -1.47 -0.64 32.74
N ALA A 61 -2.02 0.44 32.20
CA ALA A 61 -1.33 1.72 32.10
C ALA A 61 -1.14 2.39 33.47
N ARG A 62 0.00 3.06 33.67
CA ARG A 62 0.35 3.70 34.96
C ARG A 62 -0.57 4.86 35.35
N ASN A 63 -1.12 5.59 34.38
CA ASN A 63 -2.09 6.64 34.62
C ASN A 63 -3.51 6.06 34.52
N ALA A 64 -4.03 5.59 35.66
CA ALA A 64 -5.34 4.96 35.74
C ALA A 64 -6.51 5.88 35.31
N GLN A 65 -6.40 7.20 35.53
CA GLN A 65 -7.46 8.14 35.13
C GLN A 65 -7.51 8.28 33.60
N LEU A 66 -6.38 8.61 32.96
CA LEU A 66 -6.31 8.74 31.50
C LEU A 66 -6.62 7.40 30.80
N ALA A 67 -6.23 6.27 31.40
CA ALA A 67 -6.61 4.95 30.92
C ALA A 67 -8.13 4.73 30.96
N GLN A 68 -8.79 5.12 32.05
CA GLN A 68 -10.24 5.00 32.20
C GLN A 68 -10.99 5.90 31.20
N GLU A 69 -10.55 7.15 31.02
CA GLU A 69 -11.10 8.09 30.02
C GLU A 69 -11.01 7.49 28.60
N ARG A 70 -9.85 6.94 28.23
CA ARG A 70 -9.64 6.24 26.95
C ARG A 70 -10.51 4.99 26.79
N ILE A 71 -10.66 4.19 27.83
CA ILE A 71 -11.48 2.96 27.84
C ILE A 71 -12.97 3.29 27.71
N ASP A 72 -13.45 4.35 28.36
CA ASP A 72 -14.85 4.76 28.27
C ASP A 72 -15.18 5.38 26.91
N GLU A 73 -14.27 6.15 26.31
CA GLU A 73 -14.41 6.59 24.92
C GLU A 73 -14.41 5.40 23.94
N ALA A 74 -13.53 4.41 24.12
CA ALA A 74 -13.48 3.23 23.26
C ALA A 74 -14.81 2.44 23.25
N LYS A 75 -15.53 2.38 24.38
CA LYS A 75 -16.88 1.78 24.44
C LYS A 75 -17.88 2.51 23.54
N ALA A 76 -17.85 3.84 23.52
CA ALA A 76 -18.71 4.65 22.66
C ALA A 76 -18.36 4.49 21.16
N LEU A 77 -17.07 4.33 20.83
CA LEU A 77 -16.63 3.98 19.48
C LEU A 77 -17.12 2.58 19.08
N ILE A 78 -17.00 1.58 19.95
CA ILE A 78 -17.52 0.21 19.73
C ILE A 78 -19.03 0.22 19.52
N GLU A 79 -19.80 1.02 20.27
CA GLU A 79 -21.25 1.18 20.07
C GLU A 79 -21.56 1.79 18.70
N SER A 80 -20.84 2.83 18.29
CA SER A 80 -20.99 3.50 16.99
C SER A 80 -20.69 2.56 15.81
N ILE A 81 -19.61 1.77 15.90
CA ILE A 81 -19.23 0.79 14.88
C ILE A 81 -20.21 -0.40 14.87
N SER A 82 -20.77 -0.77 16.03
CA SER A 82 -21.82 -1.78 16.14
C SER A 82 -23.13 -1.33 15.50
N LYS A 83 -23.51 -0.05 15.63
CA LYS A 83 -24.64 0.56 14.88
C LYS A 83 -24.38 0.46 13.38
N LEU A 84 -23.21 0.92 12.90
CA LEU A 84 -22.83 0.88 11.49
C LEU A 84 -22.95 -0.55 10.91
N LYS A 85 -22.43 -1.56 11.63
CA LYS A 85 -22.55 -2.98 11.26
C LYS A 85 -24.01 -3.47 11.22
N HIS A 86 -24.83 -3.05 12.19
CA HIS A 86 -26.24 -3.43 12.28
C HIS A 86 -27.08 -2.84 11.14
N ASP A 87 -26.80 -1.59 10.76
CA ASP A 87 -27.49 -0.86 9.71
C ASP A 87 -27.10 -1.36 8.31
N LEU A 88 -25.82 -1.65 8.10
CA LEU A 88 -25.29 -2.34 6.91
C LEU A 88 -25.99 -3.70 6.72
N ALA A 89 -26.02 -4.53 7.76
CA ALA A 89 -26.66 -5.85 7.72
C ALA A 89 -28.20 -5.84 7.51
N ARG A 90 -28.83 -4.66 7.53
CA ARG A 90 -30.29 -4.47 7.35
C ARG A 90 -30.66 -3.67 6.11
N ASP A 91 -29.70 -3.40 5.22
CA ASP A 91 -29.91 -2.57 4.03
C ASP A 91 -30.54 -1.21 4.38
N ARG A 92 -30.06 -0.58 5.45
CA ARG A 92 -30.45 0.80 5.77
C ARG A 92 -29.95 1.76 4.69
N PRO A 93 -30.58 2.95 4.54
CA PRO A 93 -29.96 4.07 3.83
C PRO A 93 -28.57 4.37 4.39
N LEU A 94 -27.65 4.80 3.54
CA LEU A 94 -26.39 5.38 3.98
C LEU A 94 -26.69 6.71 4.67
N GLU A 95 -26.14 6.91 5.87
CA GLU A 95 -26.25 8.17 6.61
C GLU A 95 -25.11 9.11 6.19
N PRO A 96 -25.36 10.43 6.03
CA PRO A 96 -24.30 11.40 5.77
C PRO A 96 -23.20 11.33 6.83
N ILE A 97 -21.95 11.36 6.39
CA ILE A 97 -20.78 11.29 7.26
C ILE A 97 -20.69 12.60 8.05
N VAL A 98 -20.85 12.49 9.37
CA VAL A 98 -20.71 13.59 10.32
C VAL A 98 -19.25 13.66 10.76
N HIS A 99 -18.54 14.73 10.40
CA HIS A 99 -17.22 15.05 10.93
C HIS A 99 -17.26 16.42 11.61
N SER A 100 -17.05 16.45 12.93
CA SER A 100 -17.20 17.65 13.75
C SER A 100 -15.92 18.51 13.77
N SER A 101 -15.41 18.91 12.61
CA SER A 101 -14.36 19.94 12.57
C SER A 101 -14.96 21.33 12.79
N THR A 102 -15.00 21.75 14.06
CA THR A 102 -15.20 23.15 14.45
C THR A 102 -13.87 23.88 14.72
N ALA A 103 -12.72 23.30 14.34
CA ALA A 103 -11.40 23.77 14.78
C ALA A 103 -10.31 23.91 13.71
N SER A 104 -10.36 23.18 12.57
CA SER A 104 -9.37 23.36 11.49
C SER A 104 -9.90 23.01 10.10
N SER A 105 -9.32 23.62 9.08
CA SER A 105 -9.61 23.36 7.66
C SER A 105 -9.12 21.98 7.16
N ASP A 106 -8.49 21.19 8.03
CA ASP A 106 -7.50 20.19 7.65
C ASP A 106 -7.95 18.75 7.95
N GLY A 107 -9.22 18.57 8.33
CA GLY A 107 -9.85 17.26 8.54
C GLY A 107 -10.41 16.62 7.26
N LEU A 108 -10.92 15.40 7.41
CA LEU A 108 -11.47 14.54 6.35
C LEU A 108 -12.54 15.28 5.52
N ASP A 109 -12.32 15.41 4.20
CA ASP A 109 -13.31 16.02 3.31
C ASP A 109 -14.45 15.04 3.01
N CYS A 110 -15.58 15.22 3.70
CA CYS A 110 -16.75 14.36 3.54
C CYS A 110 -17.70 14.83 2.43
N ARG A 111 -17.36 15.88 1.66
CA ARG A 111 -18.32 16.55 0.76
C ARG A 111 -18.74 15.68 -0.43
N HIS A 112 -17.80 14.94 -1.04
CA HIS A 112 -18.12 14.04 -2.15
C HIS A 112 -19.06 12.90 -1.70
N TYR A 113 -18.82 12.33 -0.53
CA TYR A 113 -19.69 11.34 0.10
C TYR A 113 -21.09 11.89 0.38
N ASN A 114 -21.17 13.00 1.12
CA ASN A 114 -22.44 13.55 1.60
C ASN A 114 -23.31 14.09 0.46
N ALA A 115 -22.72 14.67 -0.59
CA ALA A 115 -23.47 15.13 -1.75
C ALA A 115 -24.10 13.98 -2.55
N VAL A 116 -23.41 12.85 -2.71
CA VAL A 116 -23.99 11.65 -3.34
C VAL A 116 -25.08 11.03 -2.47
N VAL A 117 -24.89 10.97 -1.16
CA VAL A 117 -25.92 10.46 -0.23
C VAL A 117 -27.20 11.32 -0.27
N GLU A 118 -27.04 12.65 -0.35
CA GLU A 118 -28.16 13.60 -0.49
C GLU A 118 -28.82 13.53 -1.89
N ALA A 119 -28.05 13.33 -2.96
CA ALA A 119 -28.57 13.32 -4.33
C ALA A 119 -29.25 12.01 -4.74
N GLU A 120 -28.73 10.85 -4.29
CA GLU A 120 -29.15 9.53 -4.77
C GLU A 120 -29.82 8.66 -3.70
N HIS A 121 -29.74 9.04 -2.42
CA HIS A 121 -30.28 8.29 -1.27
C HIS A 121 -30.00 6.77 -1.30
N PRO A 122 -28.74 6.32 -1.49
CA PRO A 122 -28.41 4.91 -1.61
C PRO A 122 -28.63 4.14 -0.31
N THR A 123 -28.86 2.83 -0.42
CA THR A 123 -28.80 1.86 0.67
C THR A 123 -27.60 0.92 0.48
N TRP A 124 -27.18 0.20 1.52
CA TRP A 124 -25.98 -0.64 1.48
C TRP A 124 -25.99 -1.70 0.38
N PHE A 125 -27.16 -2.25 0.03
CA PHE A 125 -27.38 -3.20 -1.08
C PHE A 125 -27.97 -2.55 -2.34
N ARG A 126 -27.86 -1.22 -2.52
CA ARG A 126 -28.32 -0.50 -3.72
C ARG A 126 -27.34 0.54 -4.28
N ALA A 127 -26.27 0.83 -3.55
CA ALA A 127 -25.16 1.66 -4.02
C ALA A 127 -24.36 0.99 -5.17
N SER A 128 -23.46 1.76 -5.79
CA SER A 128 -22.31 1.18 -6.48
C SER A 128 -21.34 0.58 -5.46
N TRP A 129 -20.63 -0.46 -5.86
CA TRP A 129 -19.73 -1.19 -4.97
C TRP A 129 -18.57 -0.31 -4.51
N LEU A 130 -17.88 0.37 -5.44
CA LEU A 130 -16.82 1.32 -5.12
C LEU A 130 -17.28 2.39 -4.13
N PHE A 131 -18.42 3.04 -4.38
CA PHE A 131 -18.91 4.11 -3.49
C PHE A 131 -19.23 3.61 -2.09
N ALA A 132 -19.99 2.52 -1.95
CA ALA A 132 -20.35 1.99 -0.64
C ALA A 132 -19.13 1.50 0.16
N GLU A 133 -18.13 0.90 -0.49
CA GLU A 133 -16.92 0.45 0.18
C GLU A 133 -16.04 1.63 0.62
N CYS A 134 -15.87 2.64 -0.23
CA CYS A 134 -15.19 3.88 0.17
C CYS A 134 -15.95 4.60 1.30
N HIS A 135 -17.29 4.67 1.23
CA HIS A 135 -18.13 5.30 2.26
C HIS A 135 -18.01 4.56 3.60
N LEU A 136 -17.88 3.23 3.60
CA LEU A 136 -17.65 2.44 4.82
C LEU A 136 -16.37 2.87 5.55
N TYR A 137 -15.25 2.95 4.83
CA TYR A 137 -13.96 3.35 5.43
C TYR A 137 -13.92 4.83 5.81
N ALA A 138 -14.52 5.73 5.01
CA ALA A 138 -14.65 7.14 5.36
C ALA A 138 -15.53 7.34 6.62
N THR A 139 -16.61 6.57 6.77
CA THR A 139 -17.45 6.57 7.97
C THR A 139 -16.68 6.06 9.19
N LEU A 140 -15.93 4.97 9.05
CA LEU A 140 -15.05 4.46 10.10
C LEU A 140 -14.02 5.53 10.52
N ARG A 141 -13.36 6.19 9.55
CA ARG A 141 -12.41 7.26 9.86
C ARG A 141 -13.08 8.42 10.60
N ALA A 142 -14.27 8.84 10.20
CA ALA A 142 -15.00 9.91 10.88
C ALA A 142 -15.33 9.57 12.34
N ILE A 143 -15.69 8.31 12.64
CA ILE A 143 -15.90 7.83 14.02
C ILE A 143 -14.63 8.05 14.87
N PHE A 144 -13.45 7.66 14.37
CA PHE A 144 -12.18 7.90 15.08
C PHE A 144 -11.77 9.37 15.12
N ALA A 145 -11.95 10.11 14.02
CA ALA A 145 -11.56 11.53 13.91
C ALA A 145 -12.40 12.47 14.81
N ASN A 146 -13.61 12.05 15.19
CA ASN A 146 -14.45 12.78 16.15
C ASN A 146 -14.17 12.40 17.63
N SER A 147 -13.31 11.41 17.89
CA SER A 147 -12.85 11.07 19.25
C SER A 147 -11.81 12.07 19.76
N ILE A 148 -11.49 12.02 21.05
CA ILE A 148 -10.45 12.82 21.69
C ILE A 148 -9.13 12.04 21.76
N HIS A 149 -9.17 10.75 22.11
CA HIS A 149 -7.98 9.96 22.40
C HIS A 149 -7.63 8.89 21.36
N TRP A 150 -8.53 8.59 20.43
CA TRP A 150 -8.36 7.54 19.42
C TRP A 150 -8.21 8.08 17.99
N GLN A 151 -7.97 9.40 17.85
CA GLN A 151 -7.84 10.07 16.55
C GLN A 151 -6.77 9.41 15.67
N ASN A 152 -5.60 9.09 16.21
CA ASN A 152 -4.49 8.52 15.44
C ASN A 152 -4.37 6.99 15.55
N PHE A 153 -5.42 6.32 16.03
CA PHE A 153 -5.48 4.86 16.08
C PHE A 153 -5.72 4.25 14.69
N ASP A 154 -4.90 3.27 14.32
CA ASP A 154 -5.11 2.44 13.14
C ASP A 154 -5.61 1.05 13.60
N PRO A 155 -6.90 0.71 13.38
CA PRO A 155 -7.46 -0.57 13.83
C PRO A 155 -6.91 -1.79 13.08
N PHE A 156 -6.16 -1.58 12.00
CA PHE A 156 -5.60 -2.64 11.16
C PHE A 156 -4.08 -2.80 11.33
N ALA A 157 -3.38 -1.86 11.96
CA ALA A 157 -1.92 -1.86 12.04
C ALA A 157 -1.33 -3.13 12.68
N LEU A 158 -1.99 -3.72 13.68
CA LEU A 158 -1.52 -4.98 14.27
C LEU A 158 -1.53 -6.13 13.25
N GLN A 159 -2.58 -6.23 12.43
CA GLN A 159 -2.67 -7.22 11.35
C GLN A 159 -1.61 -6.96 10.27
N LYS A 160 -1.37 -5.69 9.91
CA LYS A 160 -0.32 -5.28 8.95
C LYS A 160 1.08 -5.69 9.43
N LEU A 161 1.42 -5.41 10.69
CA LEU A 161 2.69 -5.80 11.31
C LEU A 161 2.84 -7.33 11.43
N GLN A 162 1.79 -8.05 11.82
CA GLN A 162 1.79 -9.52 11.85
C GLN A 162 2.04 -10.12 10.46
N THR A 163 1.44 -9.54 9.41
CA THR A 163 1.64 -9.95 8.02
C THR A 163 3.07 -9.67 7.54
N LEU A 164 3.68 -8.55 7.94
CA LEU A 164 5.10 -8.30 7.69
C LEU A 164 5.99 -9.34 8.39
N LYS A 165 5.73 -9.61 9.67
CA LYS A 165 6.52 -10.54 10.49
C LYS A 165 6.48 -11.97 9.96
N SER A 166 5.30 -12.46 9.56
CA SER A 166 5.14 -13.81 8.99
C SER A 166 5.90 -13.99 7.66
N SER A 167 6.10 -12.90 6.90
CA SER A 167 6.91 -12.89 5.68
C SER A 167 8.43 -12.81 5.90
N GLY A 168 8.91 -12.76 7.16
CA GLY A 168 10.32 -12.52 7.49
C GLY A 168 11.34 -13.45 6.82
N LYS A 169 10.97 -14.71 6.53
CA LYS A 169 11.85 -15.63 5.78
C LYS A 169 12.06 -15.17 4.33
N ALA A 170 11.00 -14.76 3.64
CA ALA A 170 11.07 -14.28 2.27
C ALA A 170 11.86 -12.97 2.18
N ILE A 171 11.60 -12.07 3.13
CA ILE A 171 12.25 -10.77 3.28
C ILE A 171 13.77 -10.92 3.38
N ARG A 172 14.25 -11.80 4.27
CA ARG A 172 15.69 -12.08 4.43
C ARG A 172 16.36 -12.64 3.18
N THR A 173 15.75 -13.64 2.55
CA THR A 173 16.33 -14.24 1.34
C THR A 173 16.39 -13.24 0.18
N LEU A 174 15.38 -12.37 0.03
CA LEU A 174 15.39 -11.33 -1.01
C LEU A 174 16.40 -10.21 -0.74
N ALA A 175 16.57 -9.77 0.52
CA ALA A 175 17.51 -8.70 0.86
C ALA A 175 18.94 -9.02 0.42
N ASN A 176 19.44 -10.23 0.70
CA ASN A 176 20.73 -10.72 0.21
C ASN A 176 20.85 -10.59 -1.31
N THR A 177 19.86 -11.11 -2.03
CA THR A 177 19.87 -11.15 -3.50
C THR A 177 19.85 -9.75 -4.12
N VAL A 178 18.99 -8.85 -3.64
CA VAL A 178 18.89 -7.48 -4.19
C VAL A 178 20.11 -6.64 -3.83
N ASN A 179 20.66 -6.75 -2.61
CA ASN A 179 21.91 -6.08 -2.23
C ASN A 179 23.07 -6.48 -3.15
N ASN A 180 23.19 -7.77 -3.49
CA ASN A 180 24.22 -8.25 -4.42
C ASN A 180 24.04 -7.67 -5.83
N ILE A 181 22.80 -7.62 -6.35
CA ILE A 181 22.49 -7.02 -7.65
C ILE A 181 22.82 -5.52 -7.67
N ILE A 182 22.42 -4.76 -6.64
CA ILE A 182 22.68 -3.31 -6.55
C ILE A 182 24.18 -3.02 -6.41
N THR A 183 24.90 -3.82 -5.62
CA THR A 183 26.36 -3.66 -5.43
C THR A 183 27.14 -3.98 -6.72
N ALA A 184 26.70 -4.98 -7.49
CA ALA A 184 27.25 -5.27 -8.81
C ALA A 184 26.98 -4.15 -9.82
N ALA A 185 25.80 -3.53 -9.78
CA ALA A 185 25.47 -2.37 -10.62
C ALA A 185 26.30 -1.11 -10.28
N ALA A 186 26.61 -0.89 -9.00
CA ALA A 186 27.44 0.24 -8.56
C ALA A 186 28.94 0.07 -8.87
N SER A 187 29.42 -1.18 -9.00
CA SER A 187 30.84 -1.49 -9.16
C SER A 187 31.32 -1.31 -10.59
N SER A 188 31.85 -0.13 -10.92
CA SER A 188 32.30 0.27 -12.27
C SER A 188 33.45 -0.53 -12.89
N LYS A 189 33.86 -1.65 -12.28
CA LYS A 189 34.93 -2.53 -12.78
C LYS A 189 34.42 -3.61 -13.73
N ASP A 190 33.15 -4.03 -13.60
CA ASP A 190 32.56 -5.07 -14.46
C ASP A 190 31.55 -4.44 -15.44
N ILE A 191 32.09 -3.74 -16.44
CA ILE A 191 31.35 -3.29 -17.63
C ILE A 191 30.80 -4.50 -18.43
N GLU A 192 31.38 -5.68 -18.23
CA GLU A 192 30.94 -6.97 -18.79
C GLU A 192 30.04 -7.79 -17.85
N SER A 193 29.52 -7.24 -16.74
CA SER A 193 28.58 -8.00 -15.90
C SER A 193 27.26 -8.20 -16.63
N VAL A 194 26.75 -9.45 -16.62
CA VAL A 194 25.50 -9.82 -17.32
C VAL A 194 24.32 -8.97 -16.84
N THR A 195 24.31 -8.58 -15.55
CA THR A 195 23.27 -7.74 -14.95
C THR A 195 23.29 -6.28 -15.43
N ASN A 196 24.40 -5.80 -16.01
CA ASN A 196 24.56 -4.45 -16.54
C ASN A 196 24.28 -4.34 -18.05
N SER A 197 24.09 -5.46 -18.76
CA SER A 197 23.68 -5.44 -20.18
C SER A 197 22.21 -5.01 -20.33
N ALA A 198 21.82 -4.57 -21.53
CA ALA A 198 20.43 -4.18 -21.79
C ALA A 198 19.44 -5.35 -21.58
N GLU A 199 19.86 -6.55 -21.97
CA GLU A 199 19.11 -7.81 -21.81
C GLU A 199 19.03 -8.22 -20.33
N GLY A 200 20.13 -8.09 -19.57
CA GLY A 200 20.14 -8.37 -18.14
C GLY A 200 19.30 -7.39 -17.34
N GLN A 201 19.35 -6.10 -17.67
CA GLN A 201 18.46 -5.11 -17.06
C GLN A 201 16.99 -5.35 -17.42
N LYS A 202 16.66 -5.78 -18.67
CA LYS A 202 15.30 -6.21 -19.04
C LYS A 202 14.86 -7.41 -18.18
N ALA A 203 15.68 -8.45 -18.08
CA ALA A 203 15.36 -9.64 -17.28
C ALA A 203 15.13 -9.30 -15.80
N LEU A 204 15.98 -8.47 -15.21
CA LEU A 204 15.82 -7.97 -13.84
C LEU A 204 14.55 -7.13 -13.67
N PHE A 205 14.24 -6.23 -14.61
CA PHE A 205 12.98 -5.48 -14.60
C PHE A 205 11.76 -6.41 -14.57
N LEU A 206 11.73 -7.42 -15.45
CA LEU A 206 10.61 -8.35 -15.57
C LEU A 206 10.40 -9.16 -14.28
N GLU A 207 11.47 -9.68 -13.66
CA GLU A 207 11.36 -10.43 -12.39
C GLU A 207 10.98 -9.50 -11.21
N MET A 208 11.56 -8.30 -11.10
CA MET A 208 11.24 -7.35 -10.03
C MET A 208 9.79 -6.84 -10.12
N ALA A 209 9.31 -6.52 -11.33
CA ALA A 209 7.92 -6.14 -11.57
C ALA A 209 6.95 -7.31 -11.33
N THR A 210 7.35 -8.54 -11.66
CA THR A 210 6.58 -9.76 -11.35
C THR A 210 6.52 -10.03 -9.85
N MET A 211 7.62 -9.81 -9.12
CA MET A 211 7.64 -9.88 -7.65
C MET A 211 6.71 -8.83 -7.02
N SER A 212 6.77 -7.58 -7.48
CA SER A 212 5.86 -6.49 -7.07
C SER A 212 4.39 -6.81 -7.35
N LEU A 213 4.07 -7.41 -8.51
CA LEU A 213 2.72 -7.86 -8.87
C LEU A 213 2.16 -8.91 -7.90
N TRP A 214 2.98 -9.90 -7.53
CA TRP A 214 2.52 -11.08 -6.80
C TRP A 214 2.74 -11.03 -5.28
N GLY A 215 3.29 -9.94 -4.72
CA GLY A 215 3.72 -9.86 -3.31
C GLY A 215 2.81 -10.58 -2.30
N ASN A 216 1.50 -10.30 -2.30
CA ASN A 216 0.54 -10.90 -1.35
C ASN A 216 0.05 -12.32 -1.68
N ALA A 217 0.53 -12.94 -2.77
CA ALA A 217 -0.02 -14.17 -3.33
C ALA A 217 1.05 -15.25 -3.64
N THR A 218 2.31 -15.02 -3.27
CA THR A 218 3.43 -15.85 -3.76
C THR A 218 3.88 -16.94 -2.78
N ASP A 219 3.99 -18.18 -3.25
CA ASP A 219 4.82 -19.22 -2.63
C ASP A 219 6.29 -18.81 -2.76
N LEU A 220 7.06 -18.77 -1.65
CA LEU A 220 8.47 -18.32 -1.64
C LEU A 220 9.32 -18.92 -2.76
N SER A 221 9.05 -20.17 -3.17
CA SER A 221 9.78 -20.85 -4.26
C SER A 221 9.72 -20.11 -5.60
N LEU A 222 8.70 -19.28 -5.82
CA LEU A 222 8.52 -18.46 -7.02
C LEU A 222 9.25 -17.11 -6.97
N LEU A 223 9.79 -16.70 -5.82
CA LEU A 223 10.59 -15.46 -5.66
C LEU A 223 12.09 -15.73 -5.55
N THR A 224 12.48 -16.96 -5.24
CA THR A 224 13.89 -17.35 -5.04
C THR A 224 14.72 -17.52 -6.32
N SER A 225 14.14 -17.34 -7.51
CA SER A 225 14.81 -17.49 -8.82
C SER A 225 15.70 -16.30 -9.22
N LEU A 226 15.86 -15.29 -8.36
CA LEU A 226 16.64 -14.08 -8.61
C LEU A 226 18.17 -14.26 -8.38
N SER A 227 18.70 -15.50 -8.30
CA SER A 227 20.12 -15.69 -8.01
C SER A 227 21.01 -15.21 -9.17
N TYR A 228 22.19 -14.69 -8.86
CA TYR A 228 23.17 -14.26 -9.87
C TYR A 228 23.57 -15.40 -10.82
N ALA A 229 23.53 -16.66 -10.34
CA ALA A 229 23.76 -17.85 -11.15
C ALA A 229 22.59 -18.15 -12.10
N ASP A 230 21.34 -17.91 -11.70
CA ASP A 230 20.16 -18.12 -12.55
C ASP A 230 20.08 -17.10 -13.70
N ILE A 231 20.54 -15.86 -13.46
CA ILE A 231 20.69 -14.83 -14.51
C ILE A 231 21.75 -15.26 -15.54
N GLN A 232 22.84 -15.90 -15.10
CA GLN A 232 23.81 -16.50 -16.04
C GLN A 232 23.29 -17.79 -16.71
N ALA A 233 22.42 -18.55 -16.04
CA ALA A 233 21.83 -19.80 -16.51
C ALA A 233 20.49 -19.63 -17.26
N LEU A 234 20.16 -18.41 -17.70
CA LEU A 234 18.93 -17.98 -18.39
C LEU A 234 18.52 -18.78 -19.65
N GLN A 235 19.28 -19.81 -20.02
CA GLN A 235 19.06 -20.64 -21.21
C GLN A 235 18.50 -22.05 -20.94
N ALA A 236 18.33 -22.48 -19.67
CA ALA A 236 17.90 -23.87 -19.41
C ALA A 236 16.96 -24.11 -18.21
N SER A 237 17.14 -23.48 -17.04
CA SER A 237 16.42 -23.84 -15.80
C SER A 237 15.29 -22.89 -15.40
N SER A 238 15.36 -21.62 -15.77
CA SER A 238 14.38 -20.59 -15.39
C SER A 238 13.08 -20.65 -16.19
N ALA A 239 13.12 -21.19 -17.43
CA ALA A 239 12.02 -21.10 -18.39
C ALA A 239 10.73 -21.79 -17.89
N GLU A 240 10.80 -22.99 -17.31
CA GLU A 240 9.61 -23.70 -16.80
C GLU A 240 8.97 -22.96 -15.61
N GLN A 241 9.80 -22.37 -14.72
CA GLN A 241 9.29 -21.59 -13.59
C GLN A 241 8.68 -20.27 -14.05
N GLN A 242 9.33 -19.53 -14.95
CA GLN A 242 8.80 -18.30 -15.56
C GLN A 242 7.50 -18.58 -16.32
N GLN A 243 7.42 -19.68 -17.07
CA GLN A 243 6.21 -20.08 -17.79
C GLN A 243 5.09 -20.53 -16.82
N ALA A 244 5.44 -21.14 -15.68
CA ALA A 244 4.49 -21.46 -14.61
C ALA A 244 3.98 -20.22 -13.86
N LYS A 245 4.78 -19.15 -13.72
CA LYS A 245 4.33 -17.82 -13.23
C LYS A 245 3.43 -17.14 -14.28
N ALA A 246 3.89 -17.07 -15.53
CA ALA A 246 3.23 -16.37 -16.62
C ALA A 246 1.84 -16.92 -16.97
N ARG A 247 1.59 -18.23 -16.77
CA ARG A 247 0.27 -18.84 -17.05
C ARG A 247 -0.90 -18.21 -16.30
N PHE A 248 -0.62 -17.58 -15.15
CA PHE A 248 -1.63 -16.91 -14.32
C PHE A 248 -1.81 -15.42 -14.65
N ILE A 249 -0.98 -14.87 -15.54
CA ILE A 249 -1.10 -13.49 -16.03
C ILE A 249 -1.90 -13.51 -17.34
N LEU A 250 -3.17 -13.09 -17.29
CA LEU A 250 -4.14 -13.20 -18.38
C LEU A 250 -3.92 -12.17 -19.52
N SER A 251 -3.24 -11.07 -19.21
CA SER A 251 -2.83 -9.99 -20.11
C SER A 251 -1.51 -9.46 -19.55
N ASN A 252 -0.44 -9.40 -20.34
CA ASN A 252 0.90 -9.10 -19.84
C ASN A 252 1.67 -8.11 -20.73
N ASP A 253 1.64 -6.82 -20.35
CA ASP A 253 2.38 -5.76 -21.02
C ASP A 253 3.80 -5.52 -20.45
N LEU A 254 4.33 -6.33 -19.50
CA LEU A 254 5.62 -6.03 -18.84
C LEU A 254 6.79 -5.81 -19.80
N GLU A 255 6.89 -6.59 -20.89
CA GLU A 255 7.93 -6.38 -21.91
C GLU A 255 7.80 -5.01 -22.58
N ARG A 256 6.57 -4.58 -22.89
CA ARG A 256 6.30 -3.26 -23.47
C ARG A 256 6.63 -2.14 -22.50
N VAL A 257 6.47 -2.33 -21.19
CA VAL A 257 6.93 -1.32 -20.22
C VAL A 257 8.44 -1.13 -20.33
N TRP A 258 9.21 -2.22 -20.45
CA TRP A 258 10.64 -2.08 -20.67
C TRP A 258 10.95 -1.44 -22.03
N ASP A 259 10.43 -2.00 -23.12
CA ASP A 259 10.79 -1.63 -24.49
C ASP A 259 10.29 -0.24 -24.90
N ASP A 260 9.06 0.13 -24.52
CA ASP A 260 8.43 1.43 -24.88
C ASP A 260 8.79 2.55 -23.89
N VAL A 261 9.10 2.24 -22.61
CA VAL A 261 9.32 3.26 -21.55
C VAL A 261 10.76 3.34 -21.04
N PHE A 262 11.40 2.23 -20.66
CA PHE A 262 12.72 2.27 -19.98
C PHE A 262 13.94 2.13 -20.92
N ALA A 263 13.84 1.29 -21.95
CA ALA A 263 14.90 1.10 -22.93
C ALA A 263 15.27 2.40 -23.68
N PRO A 264 14.32 3.29 -24.07
CA PRO A 264 14.64 4.56 -24.72
C PRO A 264 15.29 5.61 -23.80
N LEU A 265 15.27 5.42 -22.47
CA LEU A 265 15.79 6.43 -21.53
C LEU A 265 17.31 6.48 -21.51
N PRO A 266 17.91 7.68 -21.43
CA PRO A 266 19.35 7.82 -21.21
C PRO A 266 19.78 7.21 -19.87
N THR A 267 21.00 6.68 -19.84
CA THR A 267 21.64 6.12 -18.65
C THR A 267 22.76 7.06 -18.20
N PHE A 268 22.72 7.51 -16.95
CA PHE A 268 23.67 8.50 -16.40
C PHE A 268 24.66 7.87 -15.41
N SER A 269 25.95 7.97 -15.73
CA SER A 269 27.03 7.47 -14.87
C SER A 269 27.36 8.42 -13.70
N SER A 270 27.21 9.74 -13.89
CA SER A 270 27.34 10.73 -12.81
C SER A 270 26.06 10.78 -11.96
N VAL A 271 26.23 10.95 -10.65
CA VAL A 271 25.12 11.14 -9.70
C VAL A 271 24.47 12.51 -9.92
N GLU A 272 25.29 13.53 -10.21
CA GLU A 272 24.88 14.91 -10.47
C GLU A 272 24.04 15.00 -11.74
N GLU A 273 24.50 14.41 -12.86
CA GLU A 273 23.72 14.35 -14.10
C GLU A 273 22.42 13.57 -13.92
N ARG A 274 22.44 12.45 -13.18
CA ARG A 274 21.23 11.67 -12.89
C ARG A 274 20.24 12.47 -12.05
N LYS A 275 20.72 13.27 -11.08
CA LYS A 275 19.87 14.12 -10.23
C LYS A 275 19.16 15.22 -11.04
N GLU A 276 19.81 15.76 -12.06
CA GLU A 276 19.25 16.80 -12.93
C GLU A 276 18.36 16.22 -14.06
N LYS A 277 18.77 15.12 -14.70
CA LYS A 277 18.21 14.64 -15.97
C LYS A 277 17.57 13.25 -15.93
N GLY A 278 17.75 12.51 -14.84
CA GLY A 278 17.09 11.21 -14.63
C GLY A 278 15.58 11.36 -14.49
N VAL A 279 14.84 10.29 -14.78
CA VAL A 279 13.37 10.32 -14.72
C VAL A 279 12.82 10.11 -13.31
N ARG A 280 11.60 10.59 -13.09
CA ARG A 280 10.76 10.21 -11.95
C ARG A 280 9.91 8.98 -12.32
N VAL A 281 9.68 8.09 -11.35
CA VAL A 281 8.69 7.01 -11.41
C VAL A 281 7.76 7.15 -10.21
N ASP A 282 6.47 6.90 -10.40
CA ASP A 282 5.47 6.97 -9.33
C ASP A 282 4.89 5.59 -9.02
N VAL A 283 4.61 5.33 -7.75
CA VAL A 283 3.97 4.09 -7.30
C VAL A 283 2.76 4.43 -6.44
N VAL A 284 1.56 4.17 -6.97
CA VAL A 284 0.29 4.24 -6.23
C VAL A 284 0.09 2.90 -5.53
N LEU A 285 0.31 2.92 -4.21
CA LEU A 285 0.44 1.72 -3.40
C LEU A 285 -0.91 1.04 -3.14
N ASP A 286 -0.86 -0.28 -2.98
CA ASP A 286 -1.95 -1.12 -2.44
C ASP A 286 -1.57 -1.47 -0.99
N ASN A 287 -1.13 -2.70 -0.71
CA ASN A 287 -0.99 -3.20 0.66
C ASN A 287 0.41 -2.98 1.27
N SER A 288 0.40 -2.78 2.59
CA SER A 288 1.53 -2.87 3.50
C SER A 288 2.09 -4.29 3.63
N GLY A 289 3.09 -4.46 4.51
CA GLY A 289 3.72 -5.75 4.74
C GLY A 289 4.63 -6.15 3.57
N PHE A 290 4.45 -7.36 3.05
CA PHE A 290 5.35 -7.90 2.04
C PHE A 290 5.17 -7.30 0.65
N GLU A 291 3.97 -6.85 0.27
CA GLU A 291 3.80 -6.12 -1.00
C GLU A 291 4.59 -4.81 -0.98
N LEU A 292 4.41 -3.97 0.05
CA LEU A 292 5.23 -2.77 0.25
C LEU A 292 6.73 -3.10 0.25
N TYR A 293 7.16 -4.18 0.92
CA TYR A 293 8.56 -4.62 0.87
C TYR A 293 9.06 -4.84 -0.57
N THR A 294 8.29 -5.56 -1.40
CA THR A 294 8.65 -5.84 -2.79
C THR A 294 8.61 -4.59 -3.67
N ASP A 295 7.71 -3.65 -3.40
CA ASP A 295 7.64 -2.36 -4.12
C ASP A 295 8.83 -1.47 -3.80
N LEU A 296 9.29 -1.46 -2.54
CA LEU A 296 10.51 -0.74 -2.13
C LEU A 296 11.78 -1.36 -2.70
N LEU A 297 11.89 -2.68 -2.74
CA LEU A 297 13.01 -3.37 -3.42
C LEU A 297 13.05 -3.04 -4.93
N PHE A 298 11.90 -3.03 -5.59
CA PHE A 298 11.82 -2.69 -7.01
C PHE A 298 12.20 -1.22 -7.26
N ALA A 299 11.73 -0.30 -6.42
CA ALA A 299 12.10 1.12 -6.48
C ALA A 299 13.59 1.38 -6.24
N ASP A 300 14.19 0.68 -5.27
CA ASP A 300 15.63 0.75 -4.94
C ASP A 300 16.49 0.23 -6.11
N TRP A 301 16.08 -0.87 -6.74
CA TRP A 301 16.70 -1.35 -7.99
C TRP A 301 16.52 -0.35 -9.15
N LEU A 302 15.33 0.23 -9.35
CA LEU A 302 15.09 1.25 -10.37
C LEU A 302 16.04 2.45 -10.21
N LEU A 303 16.27 2.89 -8.98
CA LEU A 303 17.24 3.95 -8.64
C LEU A 303 18.71 3.57 -8.93
N SER A 304 19.06 2.27 -8.93
CA SER A 304 20.42 1.82 -9.26
C SER A 304 20.71 1.86 -10.77
N THR A 305 19.70 1.63 -11.63
CA THR A 305 19.81 1.42 -13.10
C THR A 305 20.62 2.43 -13.91
N GLY A 306 20.78 3.67 -13.42
CA GLY A 306 21.31 4.78 -14.23
C GLY A 306 20.25 5.74 -14.77
N LYS A 307 18.98 5.33 -14.80
CA LYS A 307 17.91 6.02 -15.53
C LYS A 307 17.01 6.88 -14.62
N VAL A 308 16.73 6.39 -13.41
CA VAL A 308 15.76 7.00 -12.48
C VAL A 308 16.47 7.89 -11.44
N ARG A 309 15.96 9.10 -11.23
CA ARG A 309 16.45 10.05 -10.21
C ARG A 309 15.74 9.87 -8.87
N GLU A 310 14.42 9.70 -8.91
CA GLU A 310 13.51 9.64 -7.76
C GLU A 310 12.38 8.63 -8.02
N VAL A 311 11.90 7.99 -6.96
CA VAL A 311 10.66 7.22 -6.93
C VAL A 311 9.72 7.84 -5.91
N VAL A 312 8.48 8.14 -6.35
CA VAL A 312 7.47 8.82 -5.54
C VAL A 312 6.35 7.86 -5.18
N PHE A 313 6.18 7.63 -3.88
CA PHE A 313 5.19 6.71 -3.33
C PHE A 313 3.93 7.47 -2.92
N HIS A 314 2.76 6.93 -3.31
CA HIS A 314 1.46 7.47 -2.97
C HIS A 314 0.73 6.51 -2.01
N PRO A 315 0.91 6.67 -0.69
CA PRO A 315 0.12 5.95 0.31
C PRO A 315 -1.27 6.59 0.47
N LYS A 316 -2.12 5.96 1.27
CA LYS A 316 -3.42 6.50 1.68
C LYS A 316 -3.24 7.38 2.93
N ASN A 317 -3.97 8.49 3.02
CA ASN A 317 -3.90 9.41 4.15
C ASN A 317 -4.58 8.87 5.43
N MET A 318 -5.34 7.77 5.36
CA MET A 318 -6.06 7.15 6.49
C MET A 318 -6.02 5.62 6.44
N PRO A 319 -6.41 4.90 7.52
CA PRO A 319 -6.58 3.45 7.48
C PRO A 319 -7.67 3.09 6.46
N TRP A 320 -7.28 2.35 5.43
CA TRP A 320 -8.07 2.17 4.21
C TRP A 320 -8.00 0.70 3.80
N PHE A 321 -9.13 0.13 3.37
CA PHE A 321 -9.21 -1.22 2.77
C PHE A 321 -8.48 -2.34 3.54
N VAL A 322 -8.48 -2.22 4.88
CA VAL A 322 -7.74 -3.04 5.85
C VAL A 322 -6.22 -2.86 5.75
N SER A 323 -5.61 -3.31 4.66
CA SER A 323 -4.16 -3.51 4.58
C SER A 323 -3.41 -2.43 3.80
N ASP A 324 -4.10 -1.42 3.26
CA ASP A 324 -3.45 -0.38 2.46
C ASP A 324 -2.36 0.37 3.24
N VAL A 325 -1.31 0.75 2.50
CA VAL A 325 -0.19 1.53 3.05
C VAL A 325 -0.66 2.93 3.43
N ASN A 326 -0.43 3.30 4.69
CA ASN A 326 -0.36 4.70 5.13
C ASN A 326 1.09 5.08 5.53
N PRO A 327 1.42 6.36 5.77
CA PRO A 327 2.79 6.77 6.09
C PRO A 327 3.42 6.08 7.31
N SER A 328 2.61 5.63 8.28
CA SER A 328 3.13 4.89 9.44
C SER A 328 3.62 3.50 9.08
N ASP A 329 3.00 2.80 8.11
CA ASP A 329 3.48 1.50 7.62
C ASP A 329 4.85 1.60 6.95
N PHE A 330 5.11 2.73 6.29
CA PHE A 330 6.39 3.06 5.66
C PHE A 330 7.49 3.29 6.71
N ARG A 331 7.16 3.90 7.85
CA ARG A 331 8.06 3.99 9.01
C ARG A 331 8.27 2.61 9.63
N HIS A 332 7.19 1.89 9.93
CA HIS A 332 7.23 0.55 10.55
C HIS A 332 8.12 -0.43 9.80
N ILE A 333 8.03 -0.50 8.46
CA ILE A 333 8.84 -1.44 7.68
C ILE A 333 10.33 -1.09 7.72
N ILE A 334 10.70 0.19 7.70
CA ILE A 334 12.10 0.61 7.81
C ILE A 334 12.63 0.33 9.22
N THR A 335 11.89 0.68 10.27
CA THR A 335 12.26 0.35 11.66
C THR A 335 12.43 -1.16 11.88
N ALA A 336 11.53 -1.98 11.31
CA ALA A 336 11.62 -3.45 11.38
C ALA A 336 12.85 -4.03 10.65
N LEU A 337 13.40 -3.32 9.67
CA LEU A 337 14.59 -3.73 8.92
C LEU A 337 15.90 -3.15 9.52
N LEU A 338 15.83 -2.05 10.28
CA LEU A 338 16.94 -1.51 11.08
C LEU A 338 17.20 -2.37 12.34
N SER A 339 16.14 -2.88 12.97
CA SER A 339 16.21 -3.81 14.13
C SER A 339 15.57 -5.17 13.80
N PRO A 340 16.12 -5.95 12.84
CA PRO A 340 15.48 -7.17 12.35
C PRO A 340 15.44 -8.29 13.41
N GLU A 341 16.36 -8.30 14.36
CA GLU A 341 16.37 -9.25 15.49
C GLU A 341 15.14 -9.04 16.39
N ASP A 342 14.86 -7.79 16.77
CA ASP A 342 13.74 -7.43 17.65
C ASP A 342 12.36 -7.67 16.99
N PHE A 343 12.29 -7.59 15.66
CA PHE A 343 11.04 -7.74 14.91
C PHE A 343 10.81 -9.17 14.39
N PHE A 344 11.79 -9.76 13.69
CA PHE A 344 11.64 -11.04 13.00
C PHE A 344 12.11 -12.26 13.82
N LEU A 345 13.04 -12.09 14.77
CA LEU A 345 13.52 -13.19 15.62
C LEU A 345 12.90 -13.21 17.03
N GLY A 346 12.32 -12.10 17.49
CA GLY A 346 11.59 -12.05 18.75
C GLY A 346 10.40 -13.01 18.77
N GLU A 347 10.57 -14.20 19.37
CA GLU A 347 9.49 -15.16 19.62
C GLU A 347 8.42 -14.55 20.53
N ASP A 348 7.16 -14.76 20.15
CA ASP A 348 5.91 -14.95 20.94
C ASP A 348 5.97 -14.78 22.48
N GLY A 349 6.51 -13.65 22.96
CA GLY A 349 6.61 -13.31 24.38
C GLY A 349 7.84 -13.88 25.13
N THR A 350 8.83 -14.48 24.46
CA THR A 350 10.00 -15.10 25.13
C THR A 350 11.38 -14.61 24.68
N ALA A 351 11.88 -13.64 25.46
CA ALA A 351 13.29 -13.46 25.86
C ALA A 351 14.32 -12.95 24.82
N ALA A 352 14.44 -11.62 24.73
CA ALA A 352 15.73 -10.98 24.47
C ALA A 352 16.65 -11.10 25.70
N THR A 353 17.93 -11.39 25.47
CA THR A 353 18.98 -11.51 26.50
C THR A 353 19.47 -10.16 27.04
N LYS A 354 19.90 -10.15 28.31
CA LYS A 354 20.40 -8.95 29.00
C LYS A 354 21.70 -8.41 28.39
N SER A 355 21.75 -7.10 28.16
CA SER A 355 22.96 -6.29 28.39
C SER A 355 22.56 -4.98 29.09
N SER A 356 23.45 -4.43 29.91
CA SER A 356 23.09 -3.41 30.91
C SER A 356 24.06 -2.23 30.94
N SER A 357 23.54 -1.01 30.83
CA SER A 357 23.98 0.18 31.57
C SER A 357 23.02 1.34 31.25
N GLY A 358 22.57 2.08 32.26
CA GLY A 358 21.44 3.01 32.11
C GLY A 358 21.81 4.49 32.12
N ALA A 359 20.83 5.31 31.75
CA ALA A 359 20.65 6.67 32.22
C ALA A 359 19.13 6.92 32.35
N VAL A 360 18.69 7.61 33.40
CA VAL A 360 17.28 8.04 33.51
C VAL A 360 17.11 9.30 32.67
N VAL A 361 16.31 9.22 31.61
CA VAL A 361 15.92 10.37 30.81
C VAL A 361 14.62 10.93 31.39
N GLU A 362 14.63 12.20 31.81
CA GLU A 362 13.40 12.92 32.15
C GLU A 362 12.68 13.28 30.84
N THR A 363 11.44 12.81 30.67
CA THR A 363 10.59 13.12 29.52
C THR A 363 9.46 14.10 29.89
N PRO A 364 8.98 14.95 28.95
CA PRO A 364 7.86 15.86 29.22
C PRO A 364 6.54 15.13 29.54
N GLU A 365 5.60 15.84 30.17
CA GLU A 365 4.30 15.30 30.59
C GLU A 365 3.45 14.82 29.40
N GLY A 366 3.47 13.51 29.11
CA GLY A 366 2.62 12.94 28.06
C GLY A 366 3.04 11.58 27.50
N ILE A 367 3.11 10.55 28.36
CA ILE A 367 3.44 9.13 28.04
C ILE A 367 4.95 8.83 27.83
N ASP A 368 5.54 8.08 28.77
CA ASP A 368 6.25 6.80 28.51
C ASP A 368 6.61 6.09 29.84
N PRO A 369 6.71 4.75 29.87
CA PRO A 369 7.94 4.13 30.40
C PRO A 369 8.23 2.74 29.79
N ALA A 370 8.60 2.68 28.51
CA ALA A 370 8.72 1.50 27.64
C ALA A 370 7.39 0.87 27.15
N TYR A 371 6.42 1.73 26.82
CA TYR A 371 5.43 1.61 25.72
C TYR A 371 4.90 0.22 25.22
N PHE A 372 4.46 -0.77 26.01
CA PHE A 372 4.33 -0.93 27.45
C PHE A 372 4.74 -2.37 27.80
N ALA A 373 5.38 -2.57 28.95
CA ALA A 373 6.05 -3.81 29.33
C ALA A 373 5.17 -5.08 29.49
N ASP A 374 5.81 -6.26 29.38
CA ASP A 374 5.22 -7.53 29.84
C ASP A 374 4.88 -7.48 31.34
N ALA A 375 4.15 -8.48 31.85
CA ALA A 375 3.73 -8.56 33.26
C ALA A 375 4.87 -8.56 34.31
N ARG A 376 6.14 -8.40 33.89
CA ARG A 376 7.34 -8.28 34.73
C ARG A 376 8.16 -7.01 34.47
N GLY A 377 7.64 -6.04 33.71
CA GLY A 377 8.23 -4.69 33.61
C GLY A 377 9.42 -4.55 32.68
N ARG A 378 9.55 -5.42 31.66
CA ARG A 378 10.62 -5.35 30.64
C ARG A 378 10.14 -4.62 29.37
N PRO A 379 10.99 -3.82 28.68
CA PRO A 379 10.65 -3.22 27.39
C PRO A 379 10.17 -4.27 26.37
N CYS A 380 9.16 -3.91 25.58
CA CYS A 380 8.60 -4.74 24.53
C CYS A 380 9.05 -4.26 23.14
N SER A 381 9.31 -5.22 22.24
CA SER A 381 9.48 -4.94 20.80
C SER A 381 8.26 -4.19 20.25
N PRO A 382 8.40 -3.31 19.24
CA PRO A 382 7.26 -2.65 18.59
C PRO A 382 6.17 -3.63 18.12
N SER A 383 6.55 -4.88 17.79
CA SER A 383 5.62 -5.97 17.46
C SER A 383 4.70 -6.43 18.61
N ALA A 384 4.89 -5.93 19.82
CA ALA A 384 4.12 -6.25 21.03
C ALA A 384 3.56 -5.00 21.75
N SER A 385 3.56 -3.82 21.10
CA SER A 385 2.80 -2.67 21.61
C SER A 385 1.36 -2.73 21.12
N TYR A 386 0.43 -2.98 22.03
CA TYR A 386 -0.99 -3.23 21.71
C TYR A 386 -1.82 -1.96 21.45
N ILE A 387 -1.20 -0.79 21.44
CA ILE A 387 -1.85 0.50 21.15
C ILE A 387 -1.02 1.19 20.07
N ILE A 388 -1.33 0.90 18.81
CA ILE A 388 -0.63 1.49 17.67
C ILE A 388 -1.28 2.85 17.38
N ASP A 389 -0.82 3.86 18.11
CA ASP A 389 -0.94 5.25 17.70
C ASP A 389 0.00 5.47 16.52
N SER A 390 -0.55 5.82 15.35
CA SER A 390 0.20 6.04 14.12
C SER A 390 1.23 7.17 14.20
N THR A 391 1.21 8.03 15.21
CA THR A 391 2.26 9.05 15.43
C THR A 391 3.38 8.60 16.37
N SER A 392 3.26 7.43 17.00
CA SER A 392 4.23 6.93 18.00
C SER A 392 5.62 6.59 17.45
N VAL A 393 5.72 6.25 16.16
CA VAL A 393 6.99 5.94 15.49
C VAL A 393 7.48 7.18 14.76
N THR A 394 8.66 7.69 15.10
CA THR A 394 9.25 8.84 14.40
C THR A 394 9.64 8.49 12.96
N PRO A 395 9.68 9.47 12.03
CA PRO A 395 10.34 9.30 10.74
C PRO A 395 11.77 8.76 10.92
N PRO A 396 12.18 7.71 10.21
CA PRO A 396 13.55 7.20 10.27
C PRO A 396 14.52 8.21 9.65
N SER A 397 15.70 8.29 10.25
CA SER A 397 16.74 9.27 9.97
C SER A 397 18.11 8.60 9.86
N VAL A 398 19.09 9.28 9.26
CA VAL A 398 20.47 8.78 9.16
C VAL A 398 21.08 8.51 10.54
N SER A 399 20.64 9.20 11.59
CA SER A 399 21.02 8.96 12.99
C SER A 399 20.52 7.63 13.59
N ASP A 400 19.52 6.99 12.99
CA ASP A 400 18.99 5.70 13.43
C ASP A 400 19.77 4.50 12.86
N ILE A 401 20.71 4.76 11.94
CA ILE A 401 21.57 3.74 11.33
C ILE A 401 22.67 3.37 12.34
N ALA A 402 22.60 2.14 12.87
CA ALA A 402 23.61 1.62 13.79
C ALA A 402 25.00 1.51 13.11
N PRO A 403 26.11 1.75 13.84
CA PRO A 403 27.46 1.51 13.31
C PRO A 403 27.64 0.04 12.94
N ALA A 404 28.20 -0.22 11.75
CA ALA A 404 28.40 -1.58 11.25
C ALA A 404 29.21 -2.46 12.25
N PRO A 405 28.69 -3.63 12.65
CA PRO A 405 29.39 -4.52 13.57
C PRO A 405 30.61 -5.18 12.91
N PRO A 406 31.63 -5.60 13.69
CA PRO A 406 32.74 -6.38 13.15
C PRO A 406 32.25 -7.76 12.68
N SER A 407 32.62 -8.12 11.45
CA SER A 407 32.10 -9.28 10.70
C SER A 407 32.01 -10.58 11.50
N SER A 408 30.78 -11.07 11.67
CA SER A 408 30.43 -12.34 12.31
C SER A 408 29.79 -13.28 11.28
N SER A 409 30.28 -14.53 11.21
CA SER A 409 30.00 -15.44 10.09
C SER A 409 28.68 -16.22 10.21
N GLY A 410 27.66 -15.62 10.84
CA GLY A 410 26.30 -16.17 10.94
C GLY A 410 25.19 -15.18 10.54
N ASP A 411 25.53 -13.91 10.32
CA ASP A 411 24.57 -12.80 10.34
C ASP A 411 24.26 -12.19 8.96
N ASP A 412 24.70 -12.83 7.87
CA ASP A 412 24.64 -12.32 6.49
C ASP A 412 23.22 -11.84 6.08
N GLU A 413 22.19 -12.65 6.34
CA GLU A 413 20.78 -12.27 6.09
C GLU A 413 20.32 -11.05 6.90
N MET A 414 20.79 -10.86 8.14
CA MET A 414 20.33 -9.77 9.02
C MET A 414 21.05 -8.46 8.69
N GLU A 415 22.36 -8.54 8.44
CA GLU A 415 23.14 -7.39 7.99
C GLU A 415 22.70 -6.92 6.60
N ALA A 416 22.22 -7.81 5.73
CA ALA A 416 21.59 -7.42 4.48
C ALA A 416 20.26 -6.67 4.68
N LEU A 417 19.45 -7.01 5.69
CA LEU A 417 18.25 -6.22 6.03
C LEU A 417 18.63 -4.82 6.52
N LYS A 418 19.60 -4.72 7.44
CA LYS A 418 20.10 -3.43 7.94
C LYS A 418 20.70 -2.58 6.83
N SER A 419 21.48 -3.18 5.93
CA SER A 419 22.04 -2.51 4.75
C SER A 419 20.96 -2.02 3.77
N THR A 420 19.90 -2.81 3.57
CA THR A 420 18.74 -2.40 2.77
C THR A 420 18.04 -1.21 3.41
N ALA A 421 17.77 -1.27 4.72
CA ALA A 421 17.10 -0.21 5.46
C ALA A 421 17.92 1.09 5.48
N ALA A 422 19.22 1.01 5.77
CA ALA A 422 20.14 2.15 5.76
C ALA A 422 20.14 2.87 4.40
N ARG A 423 20.21 2.11 3.30
CA ARG A 423 20.13 2.64 1.94
C ARG A 423 18.77 3.29 1.64
N TRP A 424 17.67 2.74 2.14
CA TRP A 424 16.34 3.37 1.99
C TRP A 424 16.20 4.66 2.81
N VAL A 425 16.82 4.73 3.99
CA VAL A 425 16.92 5.96 4.79
C VAL A 425 17.76 7.02 4.07
N GLU A 426 18.89 6.65 3.46
CA GLU A 426 19.67 7.55 2.60
C GLU A 426 18.87 8.02 1.37
N HIS A 427 18.06 7.16 0.75
CA HIS A 427 17.17 7.57 -0.34
C HIS A 427 16.09 8.56 0.13
N LEU A 428 15.53 8.39 1.34
CA LEU A 428 14.55 9.31 1.92
C LEU A 428 15.19 10.67 2.22
N ASP A 429 16.34 10.70 2.90
CA ASP A 429 17.07 11.93 3.26
C ASP A 429 17.51 12.73 2.01
N SER A 430 17.98 12.02 0.98
CA SER A 430 18.37 12.61 -0.30
C SER A 430 17.20 12.94 -1.26
N GLY A 431 15.96 12.60 -0.89
CA GLY A 431 14.75 12.82 -1.69
C GLY A 431 14.60 11.90 -2.91
N ARG A 432 15.39 10.83 -2.99
CA ARG A 432 15.31 9.81 -4.06
C ARG A 432 14.19 8.81 -3.81
N PHE A 433 13.87 8.53 -2.55
CA PHE A 433 12.56 8.02 -2.14
C PHE A 433 11.79 9.21 -1.58
N ARG A 434 10.56 9.40 -2.05
CA ARG A 434 9.71 10.50 -1.61
C ARG A 434 8.27 10.00 -1.47
N LEU A 435 7.58 10.42 -0.41
CA LEU A 435 6.13 10.23 -0.34
C LEU A 435 5.43 11.46 -0.95
N SER A 436 4.23 11.27 -1.50
CA SER A 436 3.38 12.39 -1.94
C SER A 436 2.69 13.13 -0.80
N MET A 437 2.97 12.73 0.45
CA MET A 437 2.56 13.39 1.71
C MET A 437 3.68 13.27 2.76
N PRO A 438 3.65 14.06 3.86
CA PRO A 438 4.63 13.94 4.93
C PRO A 438 4.67 12.52 5.55
N LEU A 439 5.87 12.05 5.89
CA LEU A 439 6.07 10.71 6.45
C LEU A 439 5.50 10.58 7.88
N ASP A 440 5.44 11.70 8.60
CA ASP A 440 4.83 11.90 9.91
C ASP A 440 3.34 12.32 9.87
N ALA A 441 2.69 12.31 8.71
CA ALA A 441 1.29 12.76 8.57
C ALA A 441 0.33 11.99 9.51
N GLU A 442 -0.47 12.74 10.25
CA GLU A 442 -1.57 12.23 11.09
C GLU A 442 -2.70 11.66 10.22
N LEU A 443 -3.37 10.61 10.73
CA LEU A 443 -4.36 9.88 9.96
C LEU A 443 -5.60 10.74 9.63
N GLY A 444 -6.00 10.73 8.38
CA GLY A 444 -7.18 11.45 7.87
C GLY A 444 -7.07 12.96 7.93
N ARG A 445 -5.87 13.52 8.17
CA ARG A 445 -5.61 14.95 7.88
C ARG A 445 -5.38 15.14 6.39
N ARG A 446 -5.67 16.36 5.92
CA ARG A 446 -5.41 16.77 4.54
C ARG A 446 -3.92 16.67 4.22
N ALA A 447 -3.64 15.89 3.20
CA ALA A 447 -2.31 15.45 2.78
C ALA A 447 -2.03 15.84 1.30
N GLY A 448 -2.85 16.72 0.71
CA GLY A 448 -2.67 17.19 -0.66
C GLY A 448 -3.00 16.10 -1.67
N ALA A 449 -2.01 15.65 -2.44
CA ALA A 449 -2.12 14.49 -3.33
C ALA A 449 -2.72 13.25 -2.64
N GLY A 450 -2.41 13.08 -1.34
CA GLY A 450 -2.92 11.99 -0.50
C GLY A 450 -4.43 11.88 -0.39
N ASP A 451 -5.14 12.99 -0.52
CA ASP A 451 -6.57 13.07 -0.22
C ASP A 451 -7.41 12.36 -1.29
N PHE A 452 -7.09 12.60 -2.57
CA PHE A 452 -7.79 12.03 -3.73
C PHE A 452 -7.79 10.49 -3.75
N TRP A 453 -6.72 9.85 -3.26
CA TRP A 453 -6.64 8.38 -3.23
C TRP A 453 -7.73 7.73 -2.36
N THR A 454 -8.28 8.48 -1.41
CA THR A 454 -9.32 8.05 -0.46
C THR A 454 -10.70 8.68 -0.71
N GLU A 455 -10.88 9.41 -1.81
CA GLU A 455 -12.18 9.89 -2.29
C GLU A 455 -12.98 8.77 -3.00
N PRO A 456 -14.31 8.90 -3.20
CA PRO A 456 -15.14 7.78 -3.67
C PRO A 456 -15.20 7.59 -5.20
N MET A 457 -14.66 8.49 -6.01
CA MET A 457 -14.72 8.39 -7.47
C MET A 457 -13.59 7.54 -8.08
N GLY A 458 -13.79 7.12 -9.33
CA GLY A 458 -12.75 6.53 -10.17
C GLY A 458 -11.73 7.56 -10.66
N TYR A 459 -10.54 7.09 -11.07
CA TYR A 459 -9.45 7.95 -11.54
C TYR A 459 -9.72 8.57 -12.92
N SER A 460 -10.75 8.09 -13.63
CA SER A 460 -11.29 8.73 -14.83
C SER A 460 -11.82 10.16 -14.60
N GLU A 461 -12.07 10.56 -13.35
CA GLU A 461 -12.47 11.93 -12.97
C GLU A 461 -11.33 12.72 -12.27
N MET A 462 -10.08 12.25 -12.32
CA MET A 462 -8.93 12.92 -11.68
C MET A 462 -8.71 14.34 -12.19
N GLU A 463 -8.80 14.59 -13.50
CA GLU A 463 -8.68 15.95 -14.09
C GLU A 463 -9.67 16.96 -13.47
N LYS A 464 -10.86 16.48 -13.10
CA LYS A 464 -11.98 17.30 -12.61
C LYS A 464 -11.89 17.60 -11.11
N TYR A 465 -11.39 16.64 -10.32
CA TYR A 465 -11.39 16.72 -8.85
C TYR A 465 -10.00 16.89 -8.23
N ALA A 466 -8.94 16.52 -8.93
CA ALA A 466 -7.54 16.68 -8.51
C ALA A 466 -6.62 17.03 -9.71
N PRO A 467 -6.87 18.14 -10.42
CA PRO A 467 -6.06 18.55 -11.59
C PRO A 467 -4.57 18.71 -11.25
N ASP A 468 -4.25 19.23 -10.06
CA ASP A 468 -2.87 19.42 -9.60
C ASP A 468 -2.14 18.08 -9.40
N LEU A 469 -2.87 17.03 -8.99
CA LEU A 469 -2.34 15.67 -8.89
C LEU A 469 -2.12 15.07 -10.28
N LEU A 470 -3.04 15.26 -11.21
CA LEU A 470 -2.86 14.80 -12.59
C LEU A 470 -1.62 15.45 -13.22
N ALA A 471 -1.44 16.76 -13.04
CA ALA A 471 -0.26 17.48 -13.50
C ALA A 471 1.05 16.97 -12.85
N ASP A 472 1.06 16.70 -11.54
CA ASP A 472 2.23 16.13 -10.85
C ASP A 472 2.58 14.71 -11.34
N LEU A 473 1.58 13.91 -11.71
CA LEU A 473 1.75 12.56 -12.28
C LEU A 473 2.20 12.60 -13.76
N GLN A 474 1.90 13.67 -14.50
CA GLN A 474 2.33 13.84 -15.90
C GLN A 474 3.85 14.06 -16.04
N GLU A 475 4.52 14.55 -14.99
CA GLU A 475 5.97 14.64 -14.89
C GLU A 475 6.66 13.28 -14.71
N SER A 476 5.90 12.22 -14.44
CA SER A 476 6.42 10.86 -14.28
C SER A 476 6.68 10.18 -15.63
N ALA A 477 7.78 9.43 -15.73
CA ALA A 477 8.01 8.56 -16.87
C ALA A 477 7.10 7.32 -16.83
N LEU A 478 6.66 6.91 -15.64
CA LEU A 478 5.73 5.80 -15.44
C LEU A 478 5.04 5.91 -14.07
N VAL A 479 3.71 5.83 -14.07
CA VAL A 479 2.88 5.69 -12.86
C VAL A 479 2.43 4.25 -12.73
N ILE A 480 2.93 3.56 -11.70
CA ILE A 480 2.62 2.17 -11.39
C ILE A 480 1.48 2.12 -10.37
N PHE A 481 0.34 1.57 -10.77
CA PHE A 481 -0.81 1.35 -9.91
C PHE A 481 -0.83 -0.10 -9.43
N LYS A 482 -0.67 -0.29 -8.12
CA LYS A 482 -0.62 -1.62 -7.50
C LYS A 482 -2.02 -2.14 -7.16
N GLY A 483 -2.23 -3.44 -7.32
CA GLY A 483 -3.35 -4.14 -6.68
C GLY A 483 -4.75 -3.87 -7.25
N ASP A 484 -5.75 -4.33 -6.51
CA ASP A 484 -7.12 -4.48 -7.03
C ASP A 484 -7.96 -3.22 -6.91
N LEU A 485 -7.86 -2.48 -5.79
CA LEU A 485 -8.63 -1.23 -5.61
C LEU A 485 -8.21 -0.17 -6.62
N ASN A 486 -6.91 -0.01 -6.86
CA ASN A 486 -6.41 0.93 -7.86
C ASN A 486 -6.90 0.54 -9.26
N TYR A 487 -6.95 -0.76 -9.61
CA TYR A 487 -7.51 -1.21 -10.89
C TYR A 487 -9.01 -0.95 -11.03
N ARG A 488 -9.78 -1.17 -9.95
CA ARG A 488 -11.20 -0.80 -9.88
C ARG A 488 -11.36 0.71 -10.10
N LYS A 489 -10.58 1.56 -9.42
CA LYS A 489 -10.64 3.01 -9.63
C LYS A 489 -10.18 3.44 -11.04
N LEU A 490 -9.16 2.83 -11.62
CA LEU A 490 -8.74 3.05 -13.02
C LEU A 490 -9.87 2.74 -14.01
N THR A 491 -10.57 1.63 -13.82
CA THR A 491 -11.70 1.18 -14.66
C THR A 491 -13.06 1.72 -14.23
N SER A 492 -13.09 2.61 -13.23
CA SER A 492 -14.28 3.17 -12.57
C SER A 492 -15.27 2.14 -12.00
N ASP A 493 -14.80 0.92 -11.72
CA ASP A 493 -15.54 -0.23 -11.16
C ASP A 493 -16.82 -0.59 -11.94
N LEU A 494 -16.79 -0.42 -13.27
CA LEU A 494 -17.95 -0.65 -14.14
C LEU A 494 -18.05 -2.09 -14.66
N ASN A 495 -19.26 -2.51 -15.03
CA ASN A 495 -19.56 -3.83 -15.61
C ASN A 495 -19.12 -3.93 -17.09
N TRP A 496 -17.83 -3.71 -17.34
CA TRP A 496 -17.22 -3.82 -18.67
C TRP A 496 -17.25 -5.27 -19.19
N PRO A 497 -17.52 -5.48 -20.49
CA PRO A 497 -17.10 -6.69 -21.19
C PRO A 497 -15.59 -6.90 -21.04
N SER A 498 -15.15 -8.13 -20.81
CA SER A 498 -13.73 -8.45 -20.57
C SER A 498 -12.79 -8.13 -21.73
N THR A 499 -13.32 -8.11 -22.95
CA THR A 499 -12.60 -7.76 -24.18
C THR A 499 -12.53 -6.25 -24.44
N THR A 500 -13.13 -5.41 -23.58
CA THR A 500 -12.99 -3.94 -23.68
C THR A 500 -11.51 -3.55 -23.60
N PRO A 501 -10.95 -2.73 -24.52
CA PRO A 501 -9.56 -2.28 -24.41
C PRO A 501 -9.30 -1.50 -23.11
N PHE A 502 -8.14 -1.72 -22.48
CA PHE A 502 -7.78 -1.05 -21.22
C PHE A 502 -7.88 0.48 -21.33
N ASN A 503 -7.34 1.08 -22.40
CA ASN A 503 -7.46 2.51 -22.68
C ASN A 503 -8.91 3.01 -22.78
N THR A 504 -9.86 2.18 -23.24
CA THR A 504 -11.28 2.55 -23.26
C THR A 504 -11.86 2.57 -21.85
N ALA A 505 -11.46 1.64 -20.98
CA ALA A 505 -11.92 1.57 -19.60
C ALA A 505 -11.34 2.66 -18.69
N LEU A 506 -10.18 3.24 -19.04
CA LEU A 506 -9.59 4.40 -18.36
C LEU A 506 -10.38 5.71 -18.56
N GLY A 507 -11.22 5.79 -19.59
CA GLY A 507 -11.99 7.00 -19.90
C GLY A 507 -11.09 8.22 -20.17
N PRO A 508 -11.41 9.42 -19.66
CA PRO A 508 -10.61 10.64 -19.83
C PRO A 508 -9.15 10.57 -19.33
N LEU A 509 -8.79 9.58 -18.52
CA LEU A 509 -7.42 9.37 -18.04
C LEU A 509 -6.51 8.71 -19.11
N ALA A 510 -7.10 8.09 -20.14
CA ALA A 510 -6.35 7.46 -21.22
C ALA A 510 -5.47 8.48 -21.97
N GLY A 511 -4.21 8.14 -22.21
CA GLY A 511 -3.26 9.02 -22.90
C GLY A 511 -2.71 10.19 -22.06
N GLN A 512 -3.24 10.45 -20.85
CA GLN A 512 -2.77 11.55 -20.01
C GLN A 512 -1.38 11.30 -19.41
N ALA A 513 -1.08 10.05 -19.03
CA ALA A 513 0.20 9.63 -18.46
C ALA A 513 0.55 8.19 -18.89
N ASN A 514 1.82 7.80 -18.73
CA ASN A 514 2.22 6.40 -18.83
C ASN A 514 1.74 5.67 -17.58
N ILE A 515 0.76 4.78 -17.72
CA ILE A 515 0.09 4.06 -16.64
C ILE A 515 0.35 2.56 -16.77
N LEU A 516 0.93 1.96 -15.74
CA LEU A 516 1.06 0.52 -15.59
C LEU A 516 0.17 0.04 -14.45
N ALA A 517 -0.80 -0.83 -14.72
CA ALA A 517 -1.54 -1.53 -13.69
C ALA A 517 -0.91 -2.89 -13.40
N LEU A 518 -0.54 -3.16 -12.14
CA LEU A 518 -0.05 -4.45 -11.64
C LEU A 518 -1.09 -5.06 -10.69
N ARG A 519 -2.03 -5.85 -11.21
CA ARG A 519 -3.23 -6.27 -10.47
C ARG A 519 -3.42 -7.78 -10.38
N THR A 520 -3.52 -8.31 -9.16
CA THR A 520 -4.13 -9.63 -8.89
C THR A 520 -5.66 -9.51 -8.83
N CYS A 521 -6.37 -10.47 -9.41
CA CYS A 521 -7.81 -10.40 -9.62
C CYS A 521 -8.59 -10.71 -8.33
N LYS A 522 -9.13 -9.67 -7.68
CA LYS A 522 -9.91 -9.76 -6.43
C LYS A 522 -11.30 -9.08 -6.54
N ALA A 523 -11.76 -8.80 -7.76
CA ALA A 523 -13.02 -8.11 -8.04
C ALA A 523 -13.61 -8.47 -9.41
N ASP A 524 -14.94 -8.35 -9.53
CA ASP A 524 -15.70 -8.71 -10.74
C ASP A 524 -15.22 -7.97 -12.00
N VAL A 525 -14.71 -6.74 -11.91
CA VAL A 525 -14.19 -6.01 -13.07
C VAL A 525 -12.86 -6.61 -13.57
N CYS A 526 -12.75 -6.81 -14.87
CA CYS A 526 -11.51 -7.16 -15.58
C CYS A 526 -11.71 -6.82 -17.06
N VAL A 527 -10.75 -6.14 -17.68
CA VAL A 527 -10.80 -5.67 -19.08
C VAL A 527 -9.50 -6.01 -19.82
N GLY A 528 -9.44 -5.74 -21.12
CA GLY A 528 -8.26 -5.92 -21.97
C GLY A 528 -7.83 -7.38 -22.15
N LEU A 529 -8.75 -8.33 -21.99
CA LEU A 529 -8.52 -9.73 -22.29
C LEU A 529 -8.72 -10.00 -23.79
N GLY A 530 -8.00 -10.98 -24.33
CA GLY A 530 -8.24 -11.48 -25.69
C GLY A 530 -9.57 -12.24 -25.80
N GLU A 531 -10.14 -12.27 -27.00
CA GLU A 531 -11.31 -13.09 -27.34
C GLU A 531 -11.10 -14.56 -26.92
N GLY A 532 -12.07 -15.14 -26.21
CA GLY A 532 -12.01 -16.53 -25.71
C GLY A 532 -11.19 -16.75 -24.43
N VAL A 533 -10.47 -15.73 -23.92
CA VAL A 533 -9.65 -15.88 -22.70
C VAL A 533 -10.53 -16.03 -21.46
N GLU A 534 -11.61 -15.26 -21.33
CA GLU A 534 -12.55 -15.37 -20.21
C GLU A 534 -13.20 -16.76 -20.17
N GLU A 535 -13.70 -17.26 -21.29
CA GLU A 535 -14.37 -18.55 -21.40
C GLU A 535 -13.43 -19.68 -20.96
N LYS A 536 -12.16 -19.61 -21.39
CA LYS A 536 -11.12 -20.57 -21.03
C LYS A 536 -10.82 -20.54 -19.52
N VAL A 537 -10.54 -19.36 -18.95
CA VAL A 537 -10.18 -19.27 -17.52
C VAL A 537 -11.37 -19.58 -16.63
N LYS A 538 -12.60 -19.20 -17.02
CA LYS A 538 -13.84 -19.53 -16.31
C LYS A 538 -14.14 -21.04 -16.31
N ALA A 539 -13.73 -21.77 -17.34
CA ALA A 539 -13.81 -23.23 -17.38
C ALA A 539 -12.75 -23.93 -16.50
N GLU A 540 -11.57 -23.33 -16.31
CA GLU A 540 -10.54 -23.84 -15.39
C GLU A 540 -10.84 -23.49 -13.93
N ASP A 541 -11.32 -22.27 -13.67
CA ASP A 541 -11.44 -21.68 -12.35
C ASP A 541 -12.64 -20.72 -12.28
N GLY A 542 -13.78 -21.22 -11.82
CA GLY A 542 -15.01 -20.43 -11.72
C GLY A 542 -14.95 -19.21 -10.78
N LYS A 543 -13.86 -19.02 -10.02
CA LYS A 543 -13.63 -17.86 -9.14
C LYS A 543 -12.45 -16.99 -9.56
N TRP A 544 -11.96 -17.14 -10.80
CA TRP A 544 -10.74 -16.49 -11.29
C TRP A 544 -10.69 -14.97 -11.12
N ARG A 545 -11.83 -14.28 -11.21
CA ARG A 545 -11.94 -12.81 -11.05
C ARG A 545 -11.67 -12.34 -9.62
N VAL A 546 -11.85 -13.20 -8.61
CA VAL A 546 -12.02 -12.78 -7.20
C VAL A 546 -11.16 -13.54 -6.19
N ASN A 547 -10.41 -14.56 -6.62
CA ASN A 547 -9.62 -15.43 -5.75
C ASN A 547 -8.14 -15.01 -5.58
N GLY A 548 -7.69 -13.95 -6.27
CA GLY A 548 -6.33 -13.44 -6.22
C GLY A 548 -5.27 -14.31 -6.91
N LYS A 549 -5.65 -15.47 -7.49
CA LYS A 549 -4.76 -16.43 -8.14
C LYS A 549 -4.34 -16.00 -9.55
N TRP A 550 -5.17 -15.21 -10.22
CA TRP A 550 -4.95 -14.71 -11.57
C TRP A 550 -4.59 -13.24 -11.54
N ALA A 551 -3.89 -12.75 -12.55
CA ALA A 551 -3.43 -11.37 -12.65
C ALA A 551 -3.60 -10.79 -14.04
N VAL A 552 -3.57 -9.46 -14.11
CA VAL A 552 -3.37 -8.70 -15.35
C VAL A 552 -2.29 -7.66 -15.13
N VAL A 553 -1.46 -7.47 -16.16
CA VAL A 553 -0.48 -6.38 -16.26
C VAL A 553 -0.76 -5.62 -17.53
N GLN A 554 -1.17 -4.36 -17.40
CA GLN A 554 -1.71 -3.58 -18.51
C GLN A 554 -1.07 -2.19 -18.58
N LEU A 555 -0.64 -1.79 -19.78
CA LEU A 555 0.07 -0.55 -20.06
C LEU A 555 -0.76 0.37 -20.97
N SER A 556 -1.09 1.56 -20.46
CA SER A 556 -1.52 2.70 -21.27
C SER A 556 -0.34 3.66 -21.40
N LEU A 557 0.07 3.97 -22.63
CA LEU A 557 1.06 5.02 -22.87
C LEU A 557 0.40 6.40 -22.97
N ARG A 558 1.15 7.46 -22.64
CA ARG A 558 0.76 8.84 -22.93
C ARG A 558 0.81 9.11 -24.44
N THR A 559 -0.05 10.00 -24.92
CA THR A 559 -0.27 10.28 -26.36
C THR A 559 0.07 11.70 -26.75
#